data_AF-A0A0B8P5V3-F1
#
_entry.id   AF-A0A0B8P5V3-F1
#
_cell.length_a   1.000
_cell.length_b   1.000
_cell.length_c   1.000
_cell.angle_alpha   90.00
_cell.angle_beta   90.00
_cell.angle_gamma   90.00
#
_symmetry.space_group_name_H-M   'P 1'
#
loop_
_entity.id
_entity.type
_entity.pdbx_description
1 polymer ?
#
loop_
_entity_poly.entity_id
_entity_poly.type
_entity_poly.pdbx_seq_one_letter_code
_entity_poly.pdbx_strand_id
1 'polypeptide(L)' 'MYVTSGDSGVFYYFKGNQGATVVGEIQDEELNDAFLAIWLSPNTEYPDHRASLIGMNQ' A
#
# COMPACT_ATOMS: atom_id res chain seq x y z
N MET A 1 -6.88 -2.83 3.28
CA MET A 1 -5.73 -3.20 2.42
C MET A 1 -5.62 -2.15 1.33
N TYR A 2 -4.41 -1.72 1.01
CA TYR A 2 -4.13 -0.87 -0.13
C TYR A 2 -3.50 -1.71 -1.24
N VAL A 3 -3.94 -1.52 -2.48
CA VAL A 3 -3.39 -2.19 -3.67
C VAL A 3 -3.12 -1.11 -4.71
N THR A 4 -1.95 -1.15 -5.33
CA THR A 4 -1.53 -0.19 -6.35
C THR A 4 -1.21 -0.90 -7.66
N SER A 5 -1.44 -0.22 -8.78
CA SER A 5 -1.04 -0.64 -10.12
C SER A 5 0.33 -0.07 -10.54
N GLY A 6 0.88 0.86 -9.76
CA GLY A 6 2.01 1.71 -10.15
C GLY A 6 1.57 3.16 -10.29
N ASP A 7 0.51 3.41 -11.06
CA ASP A 7 0.08 4.78 -11.38
C ASP A 7 -1.13 5.23 -10.54
N SER A 8 -1.89 4.27 -10.02
CA SER A 8 -3.09 4.50 -9.20
C SER A 8 -3.26 3.41 -8.16
N GLY A 9 -4.04 3.68 -7.11
CA GLY A 9 -4.28 2.73 -6.04
C GLY A 9 -5.70 2.73 -5.49
N VAL A 10 -6.05 1.62 -4.84
CA VAL A 10 -7.40 1.33 -4.35
C VAL A 10 -7.35 0.84 -2.91
N PHE A 11 -8.24 1.39 -2.08
CA PHE A 11 -8.45 0.95 -0.72
C PHE A 11 -9.57 -0.07 -0.66
N TYR A 12 -9.26 -1.23 -0.11
CA TYR A 12 -10.22 -2.30 0.16
C TYR A 12 -10.45 -2.47 1.66
N TYR A 13 -11.71 -2.52 2.05
CA TYR A 13 -12.15 -2.96 3.37
C TYR A 13 -12.73 -4.36 3.29
N PHE A 14 -12.28 -5.26 4.16
CA PHE A 14 -12.75 -6.64 4.23
C PHE A 14 -13.64 -6.80 5.46
N LYS A 15 -14.92 -7.14 5.24
CA LYS A 15 -15.88 -7.39 6.33
C LYS A 15 -16.18 -8.89 6.45
N GLY A 16 -15.31 -9.60 7.16
CA GLY A 16 -15.44 -11.05 7.36
C GLY A 16 -15.57 -11.80 6.01
N ASN A 17 -16.56 -12.68 5.89
CA ASN A 17 -16.82 -13.44 4.67
C ASN A 17 -17.57 -12.66 3.56
N GLN A 18 -17.84 -11.37 3.73
CA GLN A 18 -18.61 -10.58 2.76
C GLN A 18 -17.77 -10.07 1.58
N GLY A 19 -16.51 -10.49 1.47
CA GLY A 19 -15.60 -10.08 0.42
C GLY A 19 -15.00 -8.69 0.63
N ALA A 20 -14.27 -8.22 -0.38
CA ALA A 20 -13.63 -6.91 -0.38
C ALA A 20 -14.59 -5.84 -0.88
N THR A 21 -14.72 -4.74 -0.15
CA THR A 21 -15.45 -3.54 -0.59
C THR A 21 -14.45 -2.43 -0.88
N VAL A 22 -14.57 -1.79 -2.05
CA VAL A 22 -13.79 -0.58 -2.36
C VAL A 22 -14.30 0.55 -1.49
N VAL A 23 -13.41 1.20 -0.76
CA VAL A 23 -13.73 2.33 0.13
C VAL A 23 -13.09 3.65 -0.31
N GLY A 24 -12.25 3.62 -1.34
CA GLY A 24 -11.64 4.80 -1.92
C GLY A 24 -10.57 4.45 -2.96
N GLU A 25 -10.19 5.46 -3.74
CA GLU A 25 -9.20 5.35 -4.82
C GLU A 25 -8.30 6.58 -4.81
N ILE A 26 -7.04 6.38 -5.20
CA ILE A 26 -6.08 7.44 -5.52
C ILE A 26 -5.78 7.31 -7.00
N GLN A 27 -6.21 8.28 -7.80
CA GLN A 27 -5.97 8.31 -9.25
C GLN A 27 -4.79 9.21 -9.64
N ASP A 28 -4.34 10.06 -8.71
CA ASP A 28 -3.18 10.91 -8.90
C ASP A 28 -1.90 10.12 -8.59
N GLU A 29 -1.02 10.03 -9.57
CA GLU A 29 0.22 9.24 -9.50
C GLU A 29 1.18 9.78 -8.43
N GLU A 30 1.34 11.10 -8.34
CA GLU A 30 2.21 11.74 -7.36
C GLU A 30 1.73 11.43 -5.93
N LEU A 31 0.43 11.48 -5.68
CA LEU A 31 -0.15 11.07 -4.40
C LEU A 31 -0.03 9.56 -4.15
N ASN A 32 -0.21 8.72 -5.16
CA ASN A 32 -0.03 7.26 -5.02
C ASN A 32 1.41 6.93 -4.62
N ASP A 33 2.39 7.57 -5.26
CA ASP A 33 3.81 7.42 -4.96
C ASP A 33 4.16 7.93 -3.56
N ALA A 34 3.67 9.11 -3.20
CA ALA A 34 3.88 9.67 -1.87
C ALA A 34 3.29 8.76 -0.77
N PHE A 35 2.11 8.18 -1.02
CA PHE A 35 1.47 7.26 -0.08
C PHE A 35 2.29 5.96 0.11
N LEU A 36 2.81 5.38 -0.98
CA LEU A 36 3.70 4.23 -0.92
C LEU A 36 5.02 4.56 -0.21
N ALA A 37 5.56 5.76 -0.46
CA ALA A 37 6.83 6.20 0.12
C ALA A 37 6.78 6.28 1.66
N ILE A 38 5.63 6.57 2.27
CA ILE A 38 5.48 6.52 3.74
C ILE A 38 5.92 5.16 4.31
N TRP A 39 5.56 4.08 3.61
CA TRP A 39 5.84 2.71 4.06
C TRP A 39 7.15 2.15 3.52
N LEU A 40 7.52 2.56 2.30
CA LEU A 40 8.66 1.98 1.57
C LEU A 40 9.93 2.84 1.60
N SER A 41 9.88 4.03 2.23
CA SER A 41 11.04 4.90 2.36
C SER A 41 12.23 4.16 2.98
N PRO A 42 13.45 4.30 2.42
CA PRO A 42 14.65 3.70 3.00
C PRO A 42 14.97 4.22 4.42
N ASN A 43 14.42 5.38 4.80
CA ASN A 43 14.54 5.97 6.14
C ASN A 43 13.27 5.80 6.98
N THR A 44 12.55 4.68 6.82
CA THR A 44 11.36 4.39 7.64
C THR A 44 11.73 4.04 9.08
N GLU A 45 10.87 4.39 10.03
CA GLU A 45 10.99 3.96 11.44
C GLU A 45 10.75 2.44 11.62
N TYR A 46 10.26 1.74 10.58
CA TYR A 46 9.92 0.32 10.61
C TYR A 46 10.66 -0.51 9.55
N PRO A 47 12.00 -0.65 9.66
CA PRO A 47 12.84 -1.29 8.63
C PRO A 47 12.48 -2.76 8.36
N ASP A 48 12.14 -3.54 9.38
CA ASP A 48 11.76 -4.96 9.22
C ASP A 48 10.42 -5.13 8.48
N HIS A 49 9.48 -4.20 8.72
CA HIS A 49 8.18 -4.21 8.04
C HIS A 49 8.38 -3.84 6.57
N ARG A 50 9.22 -2.83 6.28
CA ARG A 50 9.62 -2.51 4.93
C ARG A 50 10.29 -3.68 4.22
N ALA A 51 11.26 -4.35 4.85
CA ALA A 51 11.95 -5.51 4.27
C ALA A 51 10.97 -6.62 3.87
N SER A 52 9.97 -6.88 4.71
CA SER A 52 8.89 -7.83 4.43
C SER A 52 8.01 -7.39 3.24
N LEU A 53 7.72 -6.09 3.13
CA LEU A 53 6.87 -5.53 2.06
C LEU A 53 7.56 -5.51 0.69
N ILE A 54 8.89 -5.33 0.66
CA ILE A 54 9.69 -5.34 -0.58
C ILE A 54 10.29 -6.71 -0.91
N GLY A 55 9.94 -7.75 -0.15
CA GLY A 55 10.40 -9.12 -0.40
C GLY A 55 11.89 -9.37 -0.11
N MET A 56 12.51 -8.58 0.77
CA MET A 56 13.92 -8.73 1.16
C MET A 56 14.16 -9.82 2.22
N ASN A 57 13.11 -10.49 2.71
CA ASN A 57 13.26 -11.62 3.62
C ASN A 57 13.52 -12.91 2.82
N GLN A 58 14.78 -13.17 2.47
CA GLN A 58 15.30 -14.49 2.09
C GLN A 58 16.51 -14.86 2.94
#